data_AF-A0A8A1MC64-F1
#
_entry.id   AF-A0A8A1MC64-F1
#
_cell.length_a   1.000
_cell.length_b   1.000
_cell.length_c   1.000
_cell.angle_alpha   90.00
_cell.angle_beta   90.00
_cell.angle_gamma   90.00
#
_symmetry.space_group_name_H-M   'P 1'
#
loop_
_entity.id
_entity.type
_entity.pdbx_description
1 polymer ?
#
loop_
_entity_poly.entity_id
_entity_poly.type
_entity_poly.pdbx_seq_one_letter_code
_entity_poly.pdbx_strand_id
1 'polypeptide(L)'
;MSAGHSLTCYSPLSSVSLDHEFFHYTRDRFIQNEAQRYIHFDVKKLAHVGAAAVGAKSCFNIKKYLNGICNKASLLTLDNGMQAVANIPNPNACLPHLTTASEVATMEFVRSVCKTPVSQVYSWNSRPNSVGAEYIIVEKVPGVPLDSVWPRIAQLTTLVEVK
;
A
#
# COMPACT_ATOMS: atom_id res chain seq x y z
N MET A 1 -5.51 -29.94 -3.59
CA MET A 1 -4.73 -29.21 -4.62
C MET A 1 -5.69 -28.27 -5.34
N SER A 2 -5.70 -26.99 -4.97
CA SER A 2 -6.49 -25.97 -5.67
C SER A 2 -5.60 -24.75 -5.82
N ALA A 3 -5.25 -24.41 -7.06
CA ALA A 3 -4.47 -23.25 -7.39
C ALA A 3 -5.38 -22.02 -7.28
N GLY A 4 -5.17 -21.20 -6.24
CA GLY A 4 -5.81 -19.90 -6.12
C GLY A 4 -5.27 -18.98 -7.20
N HIS A 5 -6.09 -18.68 -8.21
CA HIS A 5 -5.79 -17.66 -9.20
C HIS A 5 -5.70 -16.30 -8.49
N SER A 6 -4.48 -15.81 -8.33
CA SER A 6 -4.20 -14.47 -7.81
C SER A 6 -4.67 -13.44 -8.85
N LEU A 7 -5.80 -12.79 -8.59
CA LEU A 7 -6.29 -11.66 -9.38
C LEU A 7 -5.39 -10.45 -9.12
N THR A 8 -4.22 -10.46 -9.75
CA THR A 8 -3.35 -9.28 -9.84
C THR A 8 -3.54 -8.64 -11.20
N CYS A 9 -4.15 -7.45 -11.23
CA CYS A 9 -4.30 -6.68 -12.46
C CYS A 9 -3.02 -5.86 -12.71
N TYR A 10 -2.52 -5.96 -13.94
CA TYR A 10 -1.30 -5.29 -14.40
C TYR A 10 -1.70 -4.30 -15.48
N SER A 11 -1.47 -3.00 -15.26
CA SER A 11 -1.86 -1.97 -16.21
C SER A 11 -0.70 -1.00 -16.46
N PRO A 12 -0.13 -0.96 -17.69
CA PRO A 12 0.73 0.13 -18.14
C PRO A 12 0.08 1.50 -17.89
N LEU A 13 0.85 2.52 -17.49
CA LEU A 13 0.30 3.86 -17.22
C LEU A 13 -0.39 4.50 -18.44
N SER A 14 0.01 4.10 -19.65
CA SER A 14 -0.61 4.49 -20.92
C SER A 14 -1.97 3.82 -21.18
N SER A 15 -2.27 2.69 -20.54
CA SER A 15 -3.51 1.94 -20.67
C SER A 15 -4.40 2.01 -19.43
N VAL A 16 -4.13 2.92 -18.48
CA VAL A 16 -5.01 3.20 -17.34
C VAL A 16 -6.27 3.90 -17.88
N SER A 17 -7.16 3.12 -18.49
CA SER A 17 -8.48 3.57 -18.92
C SER A 17 -9.43 3.48 -17.73
N LEU A 18 -9.75 4.62 -17.10
CA LEU A 18 -10.92 4.82 -16.21
C LEU A 18 -11.28 3.64 -15.29
N ASP A 19 -10.28 2.98 -14.69
CA ASP A 19 -10.53 1.69 -14.03
C ASP A 19 -11.14 1.88 -12.64
N HIS A 20 -12.45 1.64 -12.57
CA HIS A 20 -13.21 1.36 -11.35
C HIS A 20 -12.45 0.47 -10.36
N GLU A 21 -11.60 -0.43 -10.86
CA GLU A 21 -10.86 -1.41 -10.08
C GLU A 21 -9.91 -0.80 -9.04
N PHE A 22 -9.32 0.38 -9.27
CA PHE A 22 -8.47 1.03 -8.26
C PHE A 22 -9.26 1.53 -7.06
N PHE A 23 -10.52 1.92 -7.27
CA PHE A 23 -11.35 2.57 -6.27
C PHE A 23 -12.18 1.60 -5.43
N HIS A 24 -12.48 0.39 -5.94
CA HIS A 24 -13.28 -0.60 -5.23
C HIS A 24 -12.47 -1.45 -4.24
N TYR A 25 -13.13 -1.83 -3.15
CA TYR A 25 -12.64 -2.88 -2.25
C TYR A 25 -12.95 -4.25 -2.87
N THR A 26 -11.92 -5.06 -3.09
CA THR A 26 -11.99 -6.31 -3.88
C THR A 26 -11.75 -7.58 -3.04
N ARG A 27 -11.50 -7.47 -1.73
CA ARG A 27 -11.04 -8.61 -0.93
C ARG A 27 -12.17 -9.38 -0.24
N ASP A 28 -13.13 -8.68 0.35
CA ASP A 28 -14.22 -9.25 1.17
C ASP A 28 -15.52 -8.48 0.96
N ARG A 29 -16.65 -9.10 1.32
CA ARG A 29 -17.94 -8.40 1.48
C ARG A 29 -18.14 -8.00 2.93
N PHE A 30 -18.66 -6.81 3.15
CA PHE A 30 -18.93 -6.32 4.49
C PHE A 30 -20.44 -6.30 4.75
N ILE A 31 -20.81 -6.62 5.99
CA ILE A 31 -22.21 -6.64 6.44
C ILE A 31 -22.85 -5.24 6.36
N GLN A 32 -22.05 -4.16 6.46
CA GLN A 32 -22.50 -2.77 6.34
C GLN A 32 -21.44 -1.88 5.65
N ASN A 33 -21.88 -0.76 5.08
CA ASN A 33 -21.06 0.37 4.60
C ASN A 33 -20.03 0.05 3.49
N GLU A 34 -20.34 -0.89 2.58
CA GLU A 34 -19.47 -1.20 1.42
C GLU A 34 -19.21 0.02 0.52
N ALA A 35 -20.25 0.83 0.27
CA ALA A 35 -20.15 2.04 -0.54
C ALA A 35 -19.26 3.13 0.07
N GLN A 36 -19.11 3.16 1.41
CA GLN A 36 -18.27 4.14 2.11
C GLN A 36 -16.77 3.85 1.97
N ARG A 37 -16.37 2.79 1.26
CA ARG A 37 -14.96 2.45 1.01
C ARG A 37 -14.46 2.82 -0.38
N TYR A 38 -15.30 3.43 -1.21
CA TYR A 38 -14.90 4.01 -2.48
C TYR A 38 -14.19 5.35 -2.24
N ILE A 39 -13.00 5.51 -2.82
CA ILE A 39 -12.30 6.79 -2.90
C ILE A 39 -11.93 7.02 -4.34
N HIS A 40 -12.36 8.15 -4.88
CA HIS A 40 -11.87 8.62 -6.16
C HIS A 40 -10.56 9.39 -5.95
N PHE A 41 -9.54 9.04 -6.71
CA PHE A 41 -8.27 9.76 -6.73
C PHE A 41 -7.65 9.72 -8.13
N ASP A 42 -6.83 10.71 -8.43
CA ASP A 42 -6.14 10.80 -9.71
C ASP A 42 -4.89 9.91 -9.69
N VAL A 43 -4.99 8.75 -10.34
CA VAL A 43 -3.92 7.76 -10.45
C VAL A 43 -2.66 8.34 -11.11
N LYS A 44 -2.80 9.20 -12.11
CA LYS A 44 -1.66 9.79 -12.83
C LYS A 44 -0.91 10.78 -11.94
N LYS A 45 -1.64 11.59 -11.19
CA LYS A 45 -1.04 12.51 -10.22
C LYS A 45 -0.41 11.76 -9.05
N LEU A 46 -1.02 10.68 -8.56
CA LEU A 46 -0.42 9.83 -7.55
C LEU A 46 0.91 9.24 -8.05
N ALA A 47 0.93 8.74 -9.29
CA ALA A 47 2.13 8.21 -9.92
C ALA A 47 3.22 9.28 -10.11
N HIS A 48 2.84 10.50 -10.48
CA HIS A 48 3.76 11.64 -10.59
C HIS A 48 4.35 12.04 -9.24
N VAL A 49 3.52 12.17 -8.20
CA VAL A 49 3.98 12.45 -6.83
C VAL A 49 4.93 11.36 -6.34
N GLY A 50 4.59 10.08 -6.58
CA GLY A 50 5.44 8.96 -6.21
C GLY A 50 6.80 8.96 -6.92
N ALA A 51 6.83 9.32 -8.20
CA ALA A 51 8.08 9.48 -8.95
C ALA A 51 8.93 10.64 -8.40
N ALA A 52 8.32 11.80 -8.17
CA ALA A 52 9.01 12.95 -7.60
C ALA A 52 9.59 12.65 -6.21
N ALA A 53 8.85 11.92 -5.37
CA ALA A 53 9.24 11.59 -4.00
C ALA A 53 10.54 10.77 -3.89
N VAL A 54 10.95 10.07 -4.95
CA VAL A 54 12.16 9.25 -4.98
C VAL A 54 13.19 9.71 -6.02
N GLY A 55 13.01 10.92 -6.58
CA GLY A 55 13.90 11.48 -7.59
C GLY A 55 13.85 10.78 -8.96
N ALA A 56 12.75 10.09 -9.28
CA ALA A 56 12.48 9.53 -10.61
C ALA A 56 11.85 10.59 -11.53
N LYS A 57 11.98 10.45 -12.86
CA LYS A 57 11.32 11.38 -13.79
C LYS A 57 9.88 10.96 -14.06
N SER A 58 9.63 9.66 -14.06
CA SER A 58 8.34 9.08 -14.37
C SER A 58 8.11 7.74 -13.67
N CYS A 59 6.84 7.47 -13.43
CA CYS A 59 6.34 6.12 -13.15
C CYS A 59 5.83 5.56 -14.48
N PHE A 60 6.11 4.30 -14.80
CA PHE A 60 5.60 3.66 -16.02
C PHE A 60 4.64 2.51 -15.74
N ASN A 61 4.57 2.05 -14.49
CA ASN A 61 3.65 0.99 -14.08
C ASN A 61 3.15 1.24 -12.65
N ILE A 62 1.84 1.15 -12.48
CA ILE A 62 1.18 1.10 -11.18
C ILE A 62 0.38 -0.20 -11.06
N LYS A 63 0.68 -0.97 -10.02
CA LYS A 63 0.02 -2.24 -9.73
C LYS A 63 -0.68 -2.16 -8.38
N LYS A 64 -2.00 -2.32 -8.36
CA LYS A 64 -2.75 -2.41 -7.11
C LYS A 64 -2.41 -3.70 -6.36
N TYR A 65 -2.13 -3.59 -5.06
CA TYR A 65 -2.09 -4.74 -4.17
C TYR A 65 -3.50 -5.15 -3.74
N LEU A 66 -3.63 -6.37 -3.21
CA LEU A 66 -4.86 -6.78 -2.53
C LEU A 66 -5.21 -5.73 -1.47
N ASN A 67 -6.46 -5.26 -1.47
CA ASN A 67 -6.87 -4.21 -0.54
C ASN A 67 -6.63 -4.65 0.90
N GLY A 68 -6.01 -3.76 1.68
CA GLY A 68 -5.98 -3.87 3.13
C GLY A 68 -7.30 -3.39 3.72
N ILE A 69 -7.54 -3.75 4.98
CA ILE A 69 -8.74 -3.33 5.72
C ILE A 69 -8.78 -1.80 5.84
N CYS A 70 -7.62 -1.18 6.05
CA CYS A 70 -7.49 0.24 6.36
C CYS A 70 -6.96 1.10 5.19
N ASN A 71 -6.30 0.50 4.20
CA ASN A 71 -5.69 1.22 3.09
C ASN A 71 -5.75 0.44 1.76
N LYS A 72 -5.71 1.18 0.66
CA LYS A 72 -5.45 0.67 -0.68
C LYS A 72 -3.98 0.92 -0.98
N ALA A 73 -3.20 -0.15 -1.05
CA ALA A 73 -1.78 -0.08 -1.39
C ALA A 73 -1.58 -0.34 -2.89
N SER A 74 -0.71 0.42 -3.54
CA SER A 74 -0.32 0.23 -4.94
C SER A 74 1.19 0.29 -5.09
N LEU A 75 1.76 -0.66 -5.82
CA LEU A 75 3.17 -0.68 -6.19
C LEU A 75 3.41 0.23 -7.39
N LEU A 76 4.30 1.20 -7.22
CA LEU A 76 4.82 2.08 -8.27
C LEU A 76 6.15 1.51 -8.79
N THR A 77 6.28 1.39 -10.10
CA THR A 77 7.55 1.04 -10.77
C THR A 77 8.03 2.23 -11.59
N LEU A 78 9.27 2.63 -11.32
CA LEU A 78 9.81 3.94 -11.68
C LEU A 78 10.96 3.80 -12.66
N ASP A 79 11.18 4.83 -13.47
CA ASP A 79 12.19 4.82 -14.53
C ASP A 79 13.65 4.79 -14.06
N ASN A 80 13.90 5.14 -12.79
CA ASN A 80 15.21 5.02 -12.16
C ASN A 80 15.50 3.61 -11.58
N GLY A 81 14.63 2.63 -11.86
CA GLY A 81 14.75 1.26 -11.35
C GLY A 81 14.25 1.07 -9.91
N MET A 82 13.81 2.13 -9.24
CA MET A 82 13.24 2.02 -7.90
C MET A 82 11.78 1.55 -7.92
N GLN A 83 11.36 1.01 -6.77
CA GLN A 83 9.96 0.69 -6.49
C GLN A 83 9.52 1.39 -5.21
N ALA A 84 8.30 1.92 -5.22
CA ALA A 84 7.68 2.54 -4.06
C ALA A 84 6.27 2.00 -3.87
N VAL A 85 5.74 2.10 -2.65
CA VAL A 85 4.35 1.75 -2.35
C VAL A 85 3.58 3.03 -2.06
N ALA A 86 2.48 3.23 -2.77
CA ALA A 86 1.53 4.30 -2.52
C ALA A 86 0.34 3.74 -1.74
N ASN A 87 0.13 4.24 -0.52
CA ASN A 87 -1.00 3.90 0.32
C ASN A 87 -2.03 5.03 0.29
N ILE A 88 -3.27 4.68 -0.04
CA ILE A 88 -4.44 5.57 0.06
C ILE A 88 -5.30 5.05 1.22
N PRO A 89 -5.46 5.80 2.32
CA PRO A 89 -6.32 5.40 3.43
C PRO A 89 -7.76 5.19 2.96
N ASN A 90 -8.46 4.20 3.50
CA ASN A 90 -9.89 4.04 3.23
C ASN A 90 -10.71 5.02 4.11
N PRO A 91 -11.89 5.51 3.66
CA PRO A 91 -12.69 6.48 4.42
C PRO A 91 -13.25 5.92 5.73
N ASN A 92 -13.28 4.59 5.89
CA ASN A 92 -13.69 3.95 7.14
C ASN A 92 -12.63 4.05 8.25
N ALA A 93 -11.42 4.51 7.95
CA ALA A 93 -10.31 4.55 8.89
C ALA A 93 -10.36 5.76 9.85
N CYS A 94 -11.56 6.20 10.28
CA CYS A 94 -11.77 7.39 11.14
C CYS A 94 -11.45 8.72 10.42
N LEU A 95 -11.16 9.79 11.18
CA LEU A 95 -10.79 11.11 10.66
C LEU A 95 -9.55 10.99 9.76
N PRO A 96 -9.68 11.17 8.42
CA PRO A 96 -8.63 10.83 7.48
C PRO A 96 -7.28 11.47 7.83
N HIS A 97 -7.32 12.77 8.13
CA HIS A 97 -6.13 13.55 8.47
C HIS A 97 -5.33 12.95 9.63
N LEU A 98 -6.02 12.59 10.72
CA LEU A 98 -5.38 12.08 11.92
C LEU A 98 -4.81 10.68 11.68
N THR A 99 -5.49 9.85 10.91
CA THR A 99 -5.02 8.50 10.60
C THR A 99 -3.75 8.55 9.77
N THR A 100 -3.74 9.32 8.68
CA THR A 100 -2.56 9.49 7.83
C THR A 100 -1.39 10.09 8.61
N ALA A 101 -1.63 11.16 9.38
CA ALA A 101 -0.58 11.80 10.18
C ALA A 101 -0.04 10.89 11.30
N SER A 102 -0.92 10.13 11.96
CA SER A 102 -0.53 9.22 13.05
C SER A 102 0.23 8.00 12.52
N GLU A 103 -0.12 7.49 11.34
CA GLU A 103 0.63 6.40 10.68
C GLU A 103 2.07 6.86 10.39
N VAL A 104 2.23 8.02 9.75
CA VAL A 104 3.56 8.59 9.45
C VAL A 104 4.35 8.89 10.73
N ALA A 105 3.72 9.50 11.73
CA ALA A 105 4.37 9.80 13.00
C ALA A 105 4.83 8.52 13.72
N THR A 106 4.02 7.46 13.67
CA THR A 106 4.37 6.16 14.26
C THR A 106 5.54 5.51 13.51
N MET A 107 5.53 5.52 12.18
CA MET A 107 6.65 5.00 11.38
C MET A 107 7.95 5.72 11.71
N GLU A 108 7.91 7.05 11.80
CA GLU A 108 9.08 7.86 12.15
C GLU A 108 9.55 7.59 13.58
N PHE A 109 8.64 7.47 14.54
CA PHE A 109 8.97 7.11 15.91
C PHE A 109 9.66 5.74 16.01
N VAL A 110 9.09 4.71 15.36
CA VAL A 110 9.64 3.35 15.38
C VAL A 110 11.03 3.31 14.74
N ARG A 111 11.23 4.06 13.64
CA ARG A 111 12.52 4.16 12.97
C ARG A 111 13.56 4.92 13.80
N SER A 112 13.20 6.13 14.25
CA SER A 112 14.14 7.07 14.88
C SER A 112 14.41 6.79 16.36
N VAL A 113 13.37 6.42 17.12
CA VAL A 113 13.45 6.18 18.57
C VAL A 113 13.70 4.71 18.86
N CYS A 114 12.88 3.81 18.31
CA CYS A 114 13.00 2.37 18.59
C CYS A 114 14.11 1.68 17.78
N LYS A 115 14.77 2.40 16.85
CA LYS A 115 15.84 1.88 15.98
C LYS A 115 15.45 0.61 15.23
N THR A 116 14.16 0.44 14.97
CA THR A 116 13.63 -0.75 14.28
C THR A 116 13.57 -0.47 12.78
N PRO A 117 14.07 -1.40 11.93
CA PRO A 117 14.05 -1.21 10.48
C PRO A 117 12.61 -1.32 9.97
N VAL A 118 11.96 -0.17 9.81
CA VAL A 118 10.67 -0.02 9.13
C VAL A 118 10.85 0.72 7.81
N SER A 119 9.88 0.56 6.92
CA SER A 119 9.84 1.24 5.61
C SER A 119 10.03 2.76 5.75
N GLN A 120 10.80 3.35 4.84
CA GLN A 120 10.97 4.80 4.78
C GLN A 120 9.72 5.48 4.23
N VAL A 121 9.28 6.56 4.87
CA VAL A 121 8.31 7.48 4.26
C VAL A 121 9.07 8.42 3.32
N TYR A 122 8.73 8.40 2.03
CA TYR A 122 9.30 9.30 1.02
C TYR A 122 8.50 10.59 0.91
N SER A 123 7.17 10.49 0.93
CA SER A 123 6.27 11.64 0.84
C SER A 123 4.91 11.27 1.40
N TRP A 124 4.18 12.24 1.94
CA TRP A 124 2.80 12.04 2.38
C TRP A 124 2.03 13.35 2.33
N ASN A 125 0.71 13.27 2.23
CA ASN A 125 -0.17 14.43 2.32
C ASN A 125 -1.53 14.02 2.89
N SER A 126 -1.96 14.72 3.93
CA SER A 126 -3.22 14.51 4.64
C SER A 126 -4.18 15.70 4.53
N ARG A 127 -3.98 16.55 3.52
CA ARG A 127 -4.73 17.79 3.27
C ARG A 127 -5.18 17.80 1.81
N PRO A 128 -6.11 18.71 1.43
CA PRO A 128 -6.51 18.87 0.04
C PRO A 128 -5.29 19.07 -0.86
N ASN A 129 -5.18 18.23 -1.90
CA ASN A 129 -4.03 18.19 -2.79
C ASN A 129 -4.45 17.73 -4.19
N SER A 130 -3.52 17.79 -5.15
CA SER A 130 -3.82 17.55 -6.55
C SER A 130 -4.25 16.11 -6.86
N VAL A 131 -3.83 15.13 -6.06
CA VAL A 131 -4.20 13.71 -6.18
C VAL A 131 -5.69 13.50 -5.88
N GLY A 132 -6.31 14.40 -5.10
CA GLY A 132 -7.73 14.29 -4.71
C GLY A 132 -7.99 13.31 -3.56
N ALA A 133 -6.94 12.72 -2.98
CA ALA A 133 -7.02 11.90 -1.79
C ALA A 133 -5.76 12.07 -0.94
N GLU A 134 -5.84 11.67 0.32
CA GLU A 134 -4.66 11.52 1.17
C GLU A 134 -3.80 10.37 0.67
N TYR A 135 -2.50 10.49 0.87
CA TYR A 135 -1.57 9.46 0.45
C TYR A 135 -0.36 9.39 1.36
N ILE A 136 0.26 8.22 1.38
CA ILE A 136 1.60 7.98 1.93
C ILE A 136 2.39 7.21 0.86
N ILE A 137 3.50 7.77 0.41
CA ILE A 137 4.48 7.11 -0.47
C ILE A 137 5.60 6.60 0.42
N VAL A 138 5.78 5.28 0.41
CA VAL A 138 6.77 4.61 1.25
C VAL A 138 7.67 3.69 0.44
N GLU A 139 8.80 3.33 1.05
CA GLU A 139 9.74 2.35 0.53
C GLU A 139 9.08 0.97 0.37
N LYS A 140 9.29 0.35 -0.79
CA LYS A 140 8.95 -1.06 -0.97
C LYS A 140 9.99 -1.91 -0.26
N VAL A 141 9.60 -2.50 0.88
CA VAL A 141 10.44 -3.42 1.65
C VAL A 141 10.35 -4.83 1.06
N PRO A 142 11.47 -5.56 0.85
CA PRO A 142 11.42 -6.95 0.44
C PRO A 142 10.87 -7.82 1.58
N GLY A 143 9.89 -8.67 1.28
CA GLY A 143 9.31 -9.57 2.27
C GLY A 143 8.30 -10.54 1.65
N VAL A 144 7.89 -11.50 2.46
CA VAL A 144 6.81 -12.45 2.14
C VAL A 144 5.72 -12.33 3.21
N PRO A 145 4.43 -12.55 2.86
CA PRO A 145 3.35 -12.51 3.84
C PRO A 145 3.60 -13.49 4.99
N LEU A 146 3.35 -13.06 6.23
CA LEU A 146 3.58 -13.89 7.41
C LEU A 146 2.83 -15.23 7.31
N ASP A 147 1.58 -15.22 6.85
CA ASP A 147 0.75 -16.43 6.68
C ASP A 147 1.40 -17.51 5.80
N SER A 148 2.28 -17.10 4.86
CA SER A 148 2.99 -18.05 3.99
C SER A 148 4.14 -18.76 4.68
N VAL A 149 4.74 -18.13 5.69
CA VAL A 149 5.90 -18.65 6.43
C VAL A 149 5.53 -19.15 7.82
N TRP A 150 4.39 -18.70 8.37
CA TRP A 150 3.91 -19.05 9.71
C TRP A 150 3.83 -20.56 9.95
N PRO A 151 3.29 -21.39 9.04
CA PRO A 151 3.25 -22.84 9.25
C PRO A 151 4.64 -23.46 9.42
N ARG A 152 5.65 -22.91 8.72
CA ARG A 152 7.03 -23.37 8.79
C ARG A 152 7.71 -22.92 10.08
N ILE A 153 7.46 -21.69 10.52
CA ILE A 153 8.00 -21.17 11.78
C ILE A 153 7.43 -21.95 12.98
N ALA A 154 6.12 -22.21 12.98
CA ALA A 154 5.45 -22.96 14.04
C ALA A 154 6.03 -24.37 14.24
N GLN A 155 6.43 -25.05 13.16
CA GLN A 155 7.07 -26.38 13.22
C GLN A 155 8.49 -26.34 13.80
N LEU A 156 9.23 -25.25 13.58
CA LEU A 156 10.59 -25.10 14.08
C LEU A 156 10.61 -24.87 15.60
N THR A 157 9.62 -24.16 16.15
CA THR A 157 9.51 -23.94 17.60
C THR A 157 9.30 -25.26 18.35
N THR A 158 8.55 -26.22 17.79
CA THR A 158 8.33 -27.54 18.39
C THR A 158 9.59 -28.40 18.44
N LEU A 159 10.56 -28.17 17.54
CA LEU A 159 11.81 -28.93 17.49
C LEU A 159 12.89 -28.38 18.45
N VAL A 160 12.70 -27.19 19.01
CA VAL A 160 13.65 -26.59 19.98
C VAL A 160 13.29 -26.94 21.43
N GLU A 161 12.08 -27.47 21.70
CA GLU A 161 11.65 -27.95 23.03
C GLU A 161 11.96 -29.44 23.30
N VAL A 162 12.73 -30.12 22.44
CA VAL A 162 13.21 -31.49 22.68
C VAL A 162 14.73 -31.52 22.76
N LYS A 163 15.28 -31.01 23.87
CA LYS A 163 16.55 -31.50 24.43
C LYS A 163 16.71 -31.19 25.90
#